data_AF-A0AAW6XKT5-F1
#
_entry.id   AF-A0AAW6XKT5-F1
#
_cell.length_a   1.000
_cell.length_b   1.000
_cell.length_c   1.000
_cell.angle_alpha   90.00
_cell.angle_beta   90.00
_cell.angle_gamma   90.00
#
_symmetry.space_group_name_H-M   'P 1'
#
loop_
_entity.id
_entity.type
_entity.pdbx_description
1 polymer ?
#
loop_
_entity_poly.entity_id
_entity_poly.type
_entity_poly.pdbx_seq_one_letter_code
_entity_poly.pdbx_strand_id
1 'polypeptide(L)' 'RIPVQYLANMLSAGDTGPVLRALKRMMAMRHYMRSQTVEGVTDTRAIDEVGLSVAQVEEMYRYLAIANYEDRFVIP' A
#
# COMPACT_ATOMS: atom_id res chain seq x y z
N ARG A 1 2.23 17.24 9.12
CA ARG A 1 1.41 16.02 8.85
C ARG A 1 0.17 16.47 8.08
N ILE A 2 -0.28 15.71 7.07
CA ILE A 2 -1.50 16.04 6.31
C ILE A 2 -2.73 15.58 7.12
N PRO A 3 -3.75 16.42 7.35
CA PRO A 3 -4.98 16.00 8.01
C PRO A 3 -5.72 14.94 7.20
N VAL A 4 -6.09 13.82 7.81
CA VAL A 4 -6.85 12.77 7.11
C VAL A 4 -8.21 13.27 6.61
N GLN A 5 -8.84 14.18 7.36
CA GLN A 5 -10.11 14.79 6.98
C GLN A 5 -9.99 15.60 5.68
N TYR A 6 -8.85 16.24 5.44
CA TYR A 6 -8.60 16.98 4.20
C TYR A 6 -8.64 16.04 2.99
N LEU A 7 -7.97 14.89 3.09
CA LEU A 7 -7.98 13.87 2.04
C LEU A 7 -9.36 13.23 1.87
N ALA A 8 -10.07 13.00 2.97
CA ALA A 8 -11.42 12.44 2.92
C ALA A 8 -12.40 13.36 2.20
N ASN A 9 -12.35 14.67 2.46
CA ASN A 9 -13.19 15.66 1.78
C ASN A 9 -12.92 15.68 0.26
N MET A 10 -11.69 15.40 -0.16
CA MET A 10 -11.29 15.41 -1.58
C MET A 10 -11.60 14.09 -2.30
N LEU A 11 -11.44 12.94 -1.63
CA LEU A 11 -11.38 11.63 -2.27
C LEU A 11 -12.56 10.71 -1.94
N SER A 12 -13.32 11.00 -0.87
CA SER A 12 -14.35 10.09 -0.34
C SER A 12 -15.52 10.84 0.29
N ALA A 13 -15.85 12.04 -0.21
CA ALA A 13 -16.97 12.87 0.24
C ALA A 13 -17.01 13.11 1.77
N GLY A 14 -15.84 13.17 2.40
CA GLY A 14 -15.67 13.40 3.83
C GLY A 14 -15.54 12.13 4.68
N ASP A 15 -15.74 10.93 4.13
CA ASP A 15 -15.55 9.66 4.85
C ASP A 15 -14.05 9.32 4.99
N THR A 16 -13.53 9.34 6.21
CA THR A 16 -12.11 9.03 6.49
C THR A 16 -11.77 7.55 6.42
N GLY A 17 -12.76 6.66 6.49
CA GLY A 17 -12.55 5.20 6.51
C GLY A 17 -11.77 4.67 5.31
N PRO A 18 -12.22 4.93 4.06
CA PRO A 18 -11.52 4.52 2.84
C PRO A 18 -10.08 5.04 2.76
N VAL A 19 -9.87 6.31 3.12
CA VAL A 19 -8.54 6.95 3.08
C VAL A 19 -7.59 6.31 4.08
N LEU A 20 -8.04 6.10 5.33
CA LEU A 20 -7.22 5.44 6.35
C LEU A 20 -6.86 4.01 5.94
N ARG A 21 -7.79 3.26 5.35
CA ARG A 21 -7.52 1.91 4.84
C ARG A 21 -6.43 1.93 3.76
N ALA A 22 -6.53 2.82 2.79
CA ALA A 22 -5.52 2.95 1.72
C ALA A 22 -4.15 3.32 2.29
N LEU A 23 -4.08 4.33 3.17
CA LEU A 23 -2.81 4.77 3.78
C LEU A 23 -2.17 3.67 4.64
N LYS A 24 -2.97 2.94 5.45
CA LYS A 24 -2.48 1.81 6.25
C LYS A 24 -1.89 0.70 5.37
N ARG A 25 -2.55 0.36 4.27
CA ARG A 25 -2.04 -0.65 3.32
C ARG A 25 -0.71 -0.24 2.69
N MET A 26 -0.56 1.03 2.30
CA MET A 26 0.72 1.54 1.78
C MET A 26 1.84 1.49 2.81
N MET A 27 1.54 1.80 4.08
CA MET A 27 2.52 1.69 5.17
C MET A 27 2.89 0.23 5.46
N ALA A 28 1.91 -0.68 5.45
CA ALA A 28 2.12 -2.11 5.65
C ALA A 28 3.03 -2.71 4.57
N MET A 29 2.79 -2.40 3.29
CA MET A 29 3.67 -2.79 2.20
C MET A 29 5.10 -2.29 2.42
N ARG A 30 5.27 -1.01 2.81
CA ARG A 30 6.59 -0.44 3.07
C ARG A 30 7.30 -1.11 4.24
N HIS A 31 6.58 -1.48 5.30
CA HIS A 31 7.13 -2.21 6.43
C HIS A 31 7.60 -3.61 6.01
N TYR A 32 6.75 -4.36 5.32
CA TYR A 32 7.06 -5.71 4.81
C TYR A 32 8.30 -5.70 3.88
N MET A 33 8.34 -4.77 2.92
CA MET A 33 9.48 -4.69 2.00
C MET A 33 10.76 -4.26 2.71
N ARG A 34 10.66 -3.42 3.75
CA ARG A 34 11.83 -3.05 4.58
C ARG A 34 12.35 -4.25 5.37
N SER A 35 11.48 -5.05 6.00
CA SER A 35 11.94 -6.21 6.77
C SER A 35 12.71 -7.19 5.87
N GLN A 36 12.23 -7.39 4.64
CA GLN A 36 12.91 -8.22 3.64
C GLN A 36 14.25 -7.63 3.19
N THR A 37 14.29 -6.33 2.85
CA THR A 37 15.47 -5.71 2.21
C THR A 37 16.56 -5.27 3.18
N VAL A 38 16.19 -4.91 4.42
CA VAL A 38 17.12 -4.37 5.42
C VAL A 38 17.45 -5.40 6.48
N GLU A 39 16.44 -6.09 6.99
CA GLU A 39 16.60 -7.04 8.11
C GLU A 39 16.83 -8.47 7.61
N GLY A 40 16.50 -8.75 6.35
CA GLY A 40 16.60 -10.08 5.75
C GLY A 40 15.54 -11.06 6.30
N VAL A 41 14.45 -10.54 6.86
CA VAL A 41 13.40 -11.34 7.51
C VAL A 41 12.04 -11.06 6.89
N THR A 42 11.25 -12.13 6.73
CA THR A 42 9.86 -12.04 6.26
C THR A 42 8.93 -11.78 7.44
N ASP A 43 8.59 -10.52 7.68
CA ASP A 43 7.66 -10.11 8.73
C ASP A 43 6.30 -9.73 8.15
N THR A 44 5.31 -10.61 8.31
CA THR A 44 3.96 -10.43 7.77
C THR A 44 3.02 -9.65 8.70
N ARG A 45 3.42 -9.35 9.94
CA ARG A 45 2.51 -8.78 10.96
C ARG A 45 1.78 -7.52 10.47
N ALA A 46 2.49 -6.63 9.78
CA ALA A 46 1.93 -5.38 9.28
C ALA A 46 0.93 -5.59 8.13
N ILE A 47 1.14 -6.59 7.27
CA ILE A 47 0.26 -6.87 6.13
C ILE A 47 -0.96 -7.69 6.57
N ASP A 48 -0.79 -8.55 7.57
CA ASP A 48 -1.87 -9.30 8.21
C ASP A 48 -2.87 -8.35 8.90
N GLU A 49 -2.38 -7.31 9.59
CA GLU A 49 -3.23 -6.30 10.25
C GLU A 49 -4.18 -5.58 9.28
N VAL A 50 -3.75 -5.38 8.03
CA VAL A 50 -4.53 -4.70 6.99
C VAL A 50 -5.25 -5.65 6.03
N GLY A 51 -5.21 -6.95 6.33
CA GLY A 51 -5.86 -8.02 5.57
C GLY A 51 -5.30 -8.19 4.17
N LEU A 52 -3.98 -8.05 3.99
CA LEU A 52 -3.28 -8.31 2.73
C LEU A 52 -2.45 -9.58 2.84
N SER A 53 -2.51 -10.42 1.80
CA SER A 53 -1.59 -11.55 1.65
C SER A 53 -0.23 -11.11 1.11
N VAL A 54 0.79 -11.96 1.29
CA VAL A 54 2.13 -11.75 0.72
C VAL A 54 2.07 -11.53 -0.79
N ALA A 55 1.33 -12.37 -1.52
CA ALA A 55 1.20 -12.26 -2.98
C ALA A 55 0.61 -10.91 -3.40
N GLN A 56 -0.42 -10.42 -2.69
CA GLN A 56 -1.00 -9.10 -2.97
C GLN A 56 0.00 -7.97 -2.71
N VAL A 57 0.83 -8.08 -1.68
CA VAL A 57 1.82 -7.06 -1.34
C VAL A 57 2.96 -7.04 -2.35
N GLU A 58 3.40 -8.21 -2.83
CA GLU A 58 4.39 -8.34 -3.89
C GLU A 58 3.88 -7.79 -5.22
N GLU A 59 2.61 -8.06 -5.55
CA GLU A 59 1.94 -7.48 -6.72
C GLU A 59 1.81 -5.95 -6.61
N MET A 60 1.39 -5.44 -5.45
CA MET A 60 1.39 -4.01 -5.15
C MET A 60 2.78 -3.41 -5.32
N TYR A 61 3.83 -4.08 -4.84
CA TYR A 61 5.21 -3.62 -4.99
C TYR A 61 5.64 -3.60 -6.47
N ARG A 62 5.30 -4.62 -7.25
CA ARG A 62 5.53 -4.65 -8.70
C ARG A 62 4.88 -3.45 -9.38
N TYR A 63 3.61 -3.18 -9.13
CA TYR A 63 2.88 -2.11 -9.83
C TYR A 63 3.19 -0.70 -9.31
N LEU A 64 3.43 -0.53 -8.02
CA LEU A 64 3.57 0.79 -7.39
C LEU A 64 5.01 1.23 -7.19
N ALA A 65 5.95 0.30 -7.00
CA ALA A 65 7.36 0.62 -6.77
C ALA A 65 8.24 0.37 -8.01
N ILE A 66 8.09 -0.79 -8.67
CA ILE A 66 8.85 -1.09 -9.89
C ILE A 66 8.23 -0.35 -11.08
N ALA A 67 6.91 -0.50 -11.26
CA ALA A 67 6.11 0.23 -12.23
C ALA A 67 6.71 0.20 -13.66
N ASN A 68 7.01 -1.01 -14.16
CA ASN A 68 7.48 -1.24 -15.53
C ASN A 68 6.51 -0.63 -16.55
N TYR A 69 7.01 -0.23 -17.72
CA TYR A 69 6.22 0.53 -18.69
C TYR A 69 4.93 -0.21 -19.10
N GLU A 70 5.07 -1.50 -19.42
CA GLU A 70 3.99 -2.41 -19.79
C GLU A 70 2.96 -2.62 -18.66
N ASP A 71 3.39 -2.49 -17.40
CA ASP A 71 2.55 -2.66 -16.23
C ASP A 71 1.77 -1.38 -15.88
N ARG A 72 2.21 -0.20 -16.38
CA ARG A 72 1.56 1.09 -16.10
C ARG A 72 0.40 1.39 -17.03
N PHE A 73 0.44 0.90 -18.27
CA PHE A 73 -0.53 1.26 -19.31
C PHE A 73 -1.08 0.00 -19.98
N VAL A 74 -2.32 -0.34 -19.67
CA VAL A 74 -3.05 -1.43 -20.32
C VAL A 74 -4.03 -0.82 -21.32
N ILE A 75 -3.49 -0.39 -22.47
CA ILE A 75 -4.25 0.19 -23.59
C ILE A 75 -4.28 -0.86 -24.71
N PRO A 76 -5.44 -1.47 -25.02
CA PRO A 76 -5.57 -2.49 -26.06
C PRO A 76 -5.52 -1.92 -27.49
#